data_AF-W0E5B4-F1
#
_entry.id   AF-W0E5B4-F1
#
_cell.length_a   1.000
_cell.length_b   1.000
_cell.length_c   1.000
_cell.angle_alpha   90.00
_cell.angle_beta   90.00
_cell.angle_gamma   90.00
#
_symmetry.space_group_name_H-M   'P 1'
#
loop_
_entity.id
_entity.type
_entity.pdbx_description
1 polymer ?
#
loop_
_entity_poly.entity_id
_entity_poly.type
_entity_poly.pdbx_seq_one_letter_code
_entity_poly.pdbx_strand_id
1 'polypeptide(L)' 'MQVPVMMGDPNAKLNHPEDDWKIWTVINPATWMVPFFGILFVQMWMIHSYALSLPGYGFKDSVRVAQPAAVVAPAPEFK' A
#
# COMPACT_ATOMS: atom_id res chain seq x y z
N MET A 1 27.69 23.72 3.83
CA MET A 1 27.49 22.46 3.10
C MET A 1 28.16 21.36 3.92
N GLN A 2 27.46 20.28 4.24
CA GLN A 2 28.12 19.09 4.79
C GLN A 2 29.01 18.48 3.71
N VAL A 3 30.15 17.95 4.13
CA VAL A 3 31.12 17.31 3.22
C VAL A 3 30.52 15.98 2.74
N PRO A 4 30.60 15.63 1.44
CA PRO A 4 30.10 14.34 0.97
C PRO A 4 30.72 13.18 1.74
N VAL A 5 29.88 12.33 2.33
CA VAL A 5 30.33 11.15 3.07
C VAL A 5 30.97 10.16 2.08
N MET A 6 32.27 9.93 2.23
CA MET A 6 33.05 8.98 1.44
C MET A 6 32.92 7.59 2.06
N MET A 7 32.50 6.61 1.27
CA MET A 7 32.27 5.22 1.74
C MET A 7 33.56 4.51 2.21
N GLY A 8 34.73 5.08 1.96
CA GLY A 8 36.03 4.55 2.39
C GLY A 8 36.58 5.18 3.68
N ASP A 9 35.89 6.15 4.28
CA ASP A 9 36.32 6.74 5.55
C ASP A 9 35.83 5.89 6.73
N PRO A 10 36.73 5.33 7.57
CA PRO A 10 36.34 4.55 8.74
C PRO A 10 35.53 5.34 9.78
N ASN A 11 35.54 6.67 9.73
CA ASN A 11 34.78 7.56 10.63
C ASN A 11 33.55 8.19 9.96
N ALA A 12 33.19 7.76 8.75
CA ALA A 12 32.01 8.22 8.03
C ALA A 12 30.74 8.01 8.87
N LYS A 13 29.99 9.09 9.11
CA LYS A 13 28.63 9.02 9.65
C LYS A 13 27.64 9.22 8.52
N LEU A 14 26.84 8.21 8.23
CA LEU A 14 25.76 8.29 7.25
C LEU A 14 24.67 9.22 7.76
N ASN A 15 24.21 10.12 6.89
CA ASN A 15 23.07 10.98 7.16
C ASN A 15 21.86 10.51 6.36
N HIS A 16 20.82 10.05 7.06
CA HIS A 16 19.58 9.59 6.43
C HIS A 16 18.56 10.74 6.41
N PRO A 17 17.89 11.02 5.28
CA PRO A 17 17.78 10.18 4.07
C PRO A 17 18.79 10.51 2.94
N GLU A 18 19.63 11.53 3.13
CA GLU A 18 20.50 12.11 2.09
C GLU A 18 21.49 11.11 1.48
N ASP A 19 21.94 10.14 2.27
CA ASP A 19 22.90 9.12 1.86
C ASP A 19 22.24 7.78 1.46
N ASP A 20 20.92 7.63 1.56
CA ASP A 20 20.24 6.32 1.35
C ASP A 20 20.38 5.78 -0.07
N TRP A 21 20.51 6.66 -1.06
CA TRP A 21 20.73 6.26 -2.44
C TRP A 21 22.01 5.41 -2.61
N LYS A 22 22.95 5.49 -1.66
CA LYS A 22 24.18 4.68 -1.67
C LYS A 22 23.91 3.20 -1.42
N ILE A 23 22.71 2.78 -1.00
CA ILE A 23 22.35 1.36 -0.93
C ILE A 23 22.54 0.63 -2.26
N TRP A 24 22.36 1.33 -3.38
CA TRP A 24 22.55 0.80 -4.73
C TRP A 24 24.02 0.55 -5.11
N THR A 25 24.97 0.99 -4.27
CA THR A 25 26.40 0.62 -4.40
C THR A 25 26.70 -0.76 -3.83
N VAL A 26 25.80 -1.32 -3.03
CA VAL A 26 25.90 -2.65 -2.42
C VAL A 26 24.94 -3.63 -3.08
N ILE A 27 23.72 -3.19 -3.38
CA ILE A 27 22.65 -4.00 -3.94
C ILE A 27 22.42 -3.60 -5.40
N ASN A 28 22.49 -4.55 -6.34
CA ASN A 28 22.17 -4.29 -7.73
C ASN A 28 20.65 -4.06 -7.91
N PRO A 29 20.21 -2.85 -8.32
CA PRO A 29 18.79 -2.58 -8.52
C PRO A 29 18.17 -3.48 -9.61
N ALA A 30 18.91 -3.81 -10.68
CA ALA A 30 18.38 -4.65 -11.75
C ALA A 30 18.06 -6.08 -11.28
N THR A 31 18.82 -6.59 -10.29
CA THR A 31 18.58 -7.91 -9.71
C THR A 31 17.48 -7.87 -8.64
N TRP A 32 17.42 -6.82 -7.83
CA TRP A 32 16.58 -6.79 -6.63
C TRP A 32 15.25 -6.06 -6.76
N MET A 33 15.05 -5.23 -7.78
CA MET A 33 13.78 -4.52 -7.98
C MET A 33 12.60 -5.48 -8.21
N VAL A 34 12.76 -6.50 -9.06
CA VAL A 34 11.69 -7.47 -9.33
C VAL A 34 11.35 -8.32 -8.09
N PRO A 35 12.32 -8.87 -7.33
CA PRO A 35 12.06 -9.49 -6.03
C PRO A 35 11.30 -8.60 -5.05
N PHE A 36 11.66 -7.32 -4.92
CA PHE A 36 10.93 -6.40 -4.03
C PHE A 36 9.48 -6.22 -4.44
N PHE A 37 9.20 -6.03 -5.74
CA PHE A 37 7.82 -5.97 -6.21
C PHE A 37 7.09 -7.31 -6.02
N GLY A 38 7.77 -8.44 -6.18
CA GLY A 38 7.20 -9.76 -5.88
C GLY A 38 6.78 -9.88 -4.42
N ILE A 39 7.62 -9.44 -3.48
CA ILE A 39 7.30 -9.42 -2.04
C ILE A 39 6.10 -8.51 -1.76
N LEU A 40 6.10 -7.28 -2.30
CA LEU A 40 4.99 -6.34 -2.13
C LEU A 40 3.68 -6.89 -2.71
N PHE A 41 3.74 -7.58 -3.86
CA PHE A 41 2.60 -8.22 -4.47
C PHE A 41 2.06 -9.37 -3.60
N VAL A 42 2.93 -10.23 -3.08
CA VAL A 42 2.52 -11.31 -2.15
C VAL A 42 1.94 -10.72 -0.87
N GLN A 43 2.57 -9.67 -0.32
CA GLN A 43 2.09 -8.98 0.88
C GLN A 43 0.70 -8.34 0.65
N MET A 44 0.48 -7.72 -0.52
CA MET A 44 -0.82 -7.16 -0.91
C MET A 44 -1.91 -8.22 -0.81
N TRP A 45 -1.71 -9.39 -1.43
CA TRP A 45 -2.69 -10.48 -1.38
C TRP A 45 -2.88 -11.04 0.03
N MET A 46 -1.80 -11.28 0.79
CA MET A 46 -1.92 -11.78 2.16
C MET A 46 -2.79 -10.87 3.04
N ILE A 47 -2.54 -9.56 2.99
CA ILE A 47 -3.29 -8.59 3.80
C ILE A 47 -4.75 -8.54 3.35
N HIS A 48 -5.03 -8.48 2.05
CA HIS A 48 -6.41 -8.39 1.55
C HIS A 48 -7.18 -9.67 1.80
N SER A 49 -6.59 -10.84 1.55
CA SER A 49 -7.22 -12.12 1.86
C SER A 49 -7.54 -12.25 3.35
N TYR A 50 -6.63 -11.86 4.23
CA TYR A 50 -6.88 -11.87 5.67
C TYR A 50 -7.97 -10.87 6.05
N ALA A 51 -7.89 -9.62 5.60
CA ALA A 51 -8.89 -8.59 5.89
C ALA A 51 -10.29 -9.03 5.44
N LEU A 52 -10.42 -9.58 4.24
CA LEU A 52 -11.69 -10.08 3.70
C LEU A 52 -12.23 -11.31 4.44
N SER A 53 -11.38 -12.04 5.17
CA SER A 53 -11.80 -13.17 6.01
C SER A 53 -12.37 -12.73 7.37
N LEU A 54 -12.08 -11.48 7.80
CA LEU A 54 -12.57 -10.96 9.07
C LEU A 54 -14.07 -10.64 8.99
N PRO A 55 -14.83 -10.89 10.06
CA PRO A 55 -16.25 -10.50 10.13
C PRO A 55 -16.43 -9.00 9.87
N GLY A 56 -17.32 -8.61 8.96
CA GLY A 56 -17.65 -7.21 8.68
C GLY A 56 -16.77 -6.53 7.63
N TYR A 57 -15.70 -7.19 7.16
CA TYR A 57 -14.79 -6.65 6.14
C TYR A 57 -14.84 -7.41 4.81
N GLY A 58 -15.54 -8.55 4.75
CA GLY A 58 -15.68 -9.32 3.52
C GLY A 58 -16.53 -8.62 2.47
N PHE A 59 -16.38 -9.01 1.20
CA PHE A 59 -17.18 -8.45 0.09
C PHE A 59 -18.70 -8.59 0.30
N LYS A 60 -19.13 -9.66 0.96
CA LYS A 60 -20.53 -9.90 1.35
C LYS A 60 -21.03 -8.93 2.45
N ASP A 61 -20.12 -8.39 3.25
CA ASP A 61 -20.39 -7.49 4.36
C ASP A 61 -20.26 -6.02 3.95
N SER A 62 -19.66 -5.74 2.77
CA SER A 62 -19.52 -4.39 2.16
C SER A 62 -20.86 -3.78 1.73
N VAL A 63 -21.94 -4.50 1.98
CA VAL A 63 -23.30 -4.18 1.61
C VAL A 63 -23.83 -3.12 2.57
N ARG A 64 -23.56 -1.85 2.23
CA ARG A 64 -24.57 -0.81 2.39
C ARG A 64 -25.77 -1.13 1.48
N VAL A 65 -26.53 -2.20 1.77
CA VAL A 65 -27.91 -2.34 1.30
C VAL A 65 -28.81 -2.00 2.48
N ALA A 66 -28.98 -0.70 2.65
CA ALA A 66 -30.24 -0.07 2.99
C ALA A 66 -30.07 1.43 2.71
N GLN A 67 -29.93 1.81 1.44
CA GLN A 67 -30.58 3.07 1.05
C GLN A 67 -32.08 2.80 1.23
N PRO A 68 -32.77 3.54 2.12
CA PRO A 68 -34.19 3.32 2.33
C PRO A 68 -34.92 3.54 1.00
N ALA A 69 -35.88 2.66 0.74
CA ALA A 69 -36.72 2.63 -0.45
C ALA A 69 -37.33 4.00 -0.76
N ALA A 70 -36.66 4.80 -1.59
CA ALA A 70 -37.23 5.97 -2.24
C ALA A 70 -37.70 5.61 -3.66
N VAL A 71 -38.36 4.47 -3.81
CA VAL A 71 -39.01 3.97 -5.03
C VAL A 71 -40.10 3.05 -4.47
N VAL A 72 -41.40 3.35 -4.37
CA VAL A 72 -42.34 4.09 -5.22
C VAL A 72 -43.46 4.58 -4.27
N ALA A 73 -43.69 5.88 -4.16
CA ALA A 73 -45.00 6.35 -3.70
C ALA A 73 -46.00 6.07 -4.84
N PRO A 74 -47.14 5.40 -4.62
CA PRO A 74 -48.13 5.23 -5.68
C PRO A 74 -48.57 6.62 -6.15
N ALA A 75 -48.56 6.85 -7.47
CA ALA A 75 -48.97 8.13 -8.04
C ALA A 75 -50.39 8.49 -7.57
N PRO A 76 -50.65 9.75 -7.20
CA PRO A 76 -51.98 10.13 -6.73
C PRO A 76 -53.02 9.88 -7.83
N GLU A 77 -54.06 9.11 -7.49
CA GLU A 77 -55.23 8.95 -8.34
C GLU A 77 -55.90 10.32 -8.51
N PHE A 78 -55.87 10.84 -9.74
CA PHE A 78 -56.69 11.99 -10.10
C PHE A 78 -58.15 11.52 -10.17
N LYS A 79 -58.97 12.02 -9.24
CA LYS A 79 -60.44 11.92 -9.28
C LYS A 79 -61.02 12.90 -10.30
#